data_AF-A0A8B9IJ33-F1
#
_entry.id   AF-A0A8B9IJ33-F1
#
_cell.length_a   1.000
_cell.length_b   1.000
_cell.length_c   1.000
_cell.angle_alpha   90.00
_cell.angle_beta   90.00
_cell.angle_gamma   90.00
#
_symmetry.space_group_name_H-M   'P 1'
#
loop_
_entity.id
_entity.type
_entity.pdbx_description
1 polymer ?
#
loop_
_entity_poly.entity_id
_entity_poly.type
_entity_poly.pdbx_seq_one_letter_code
_entity_poly.pdbx_strand_id
1 'polypeptide(L)'
;MAEAGAEAMEGKLRRVNSWLKKMFDNQPIPQYEVNPQTIDILCKLEEYSEARDRGVAFLIEDMELKAEEYEADANYLEGLLTEGLGLSLSSLSSEGTAYLNTLVNSAMTLETKDTSLASFFSAINDMSSKLYATDSENKEMELELTDIKKKLTAALVLEKQLEDDLKKTKEYLEVERDKAESRSQNLKFLADKSEDFRIRIKAAEEQLAATGLDQSLTHQSLLSMSEKLAEMQKEIVLLKKKLKSYLDLTPNPSLVQVKIEEVKQELNAVEAEFAKQIDVLTLEMPEPSKHKFT
;
A
#
# COMPACT_ATOMS: atom_id res chain seq x y z
N MET A 1 -32.16 27.71 48.20
CA MET A 1 -31.53 27.88 46.86
C MET A 1 -32.13 26.96 45.80
N ALA A 2 -32.46 25.69 46.09
CA ALA A 2 -33.09 24.79 45.12
C ALA A 2 -34.51 25.22 44.67
N GLU A 3 -35.30 25.76 45.59
CA GLU A 3 -36.69 26.20 45.35
C GLU A 3 -36.78 27.40 44.39
N ALA A 4 -35.88 28.38 44.54
CA ALA A 4 -35.77 29.53 43.64
C ALA A 4 -35.31 29.17 42.21
N GLY A 5 -34.55 28.07 42.06
CA GLY A 5 -34.11 27.57 40.75
C GLY A 5 -35.21 26.85 39.97
N ALA A 6 -36.13 26.16 40.67
CA ALA A 6 -37.28 25.49 40.07
C ALA A 6 -38.34 26.51 39.60
N GLU A 7 -38.61 27.54 40.41
CA GLU A 7 -39.58 28.59 40.09
C GLU A 7 -39.14 29.43 38.87
N ALA A 8 -37.84 29.71 38.74
CA ALA A 8 -37.28 30.39 37.57
C ALA A 8 -37.37 29.55 36.28
N MET A 9 -37.25 28.22 36.39
CA MET A 9 -37.35 27.30 35.25
C MET A 9 -38.79 27.18 34.74
N GLU A 10 -39.76 27.14 35.65
CA GLU A 10 -41.18 27.12 35.31
C GLU A 10 -41.63 28.43 34.63
N GLY A 11 -41.08 29.57 35.07
CA GLY A 11 -41.28 30.87 34.40
C GLY A 11 -40.77 30.89 32.96
N LYS A 12 -39.53 30.40 32.74
CA LYS A 12 -38.95 30.28 31.38
C LYS A 12 -39.75 29.35 30.48
N LEU A 13 -40.19 28.20 31.01
CA LEU A 13 -40.99 27.23 30.26
C LEU A 13 -42.36 27.79 29.83
N ARG A 14 -43.02 28.55 30.70
CA ARG A 14 -44.29 29.22 30.38
C ARG A 14 -44.13 30.26 29.27
N ARG A 15 -43.04 31.03 29.32
CA ARG A 15 -42.69 32.04 28.32
C ARG A 15 -42.46 31.38 26.94
N VAL A 16 -41.59 30.36 26.89
CA VAL A 16 -41.31 29.57 25.69
C VAL A 16 -42.57 28.93 25.11
N ASN A 17 -43.43 28.33 25.94
CA ASN A 17 -44.67 27.73 25.46
C ASN A 17 -45.66 28.75 24.87
N SER A 18 -45.67 29.97 25.40
CA SER A 18 -46.52 31.04 24.86
C SER A 18 -45.99 31.55 23.52
N TRP A 19 -44.67 31.73 23.43
CA TRP A 19 -44.00 32.07 22.17
C TRP A 19 -44.17 30.99 21.09
N LEU A 20 -44.00 29.71 21.44
CA LEU A 20 -44.22 28.59 20.52
C LEU A 20 -45.68 28.54 20.04
N LYS A 21 -46.66 28.77 20.91
CA LYS A 21 -48.07 28.86 20.48
C LYS A 21 -48.31 29.99 19.47
N LYS A 22 -47.67 31.15 19.67
CA LYS A 22 -47.74 32.27 18.73
C LYS A 22 -47.05 31.97 17.40
N MET A 23 -45.92 31.26 17.42
CA MET A 23 -45.17 30.91 16.19
C MET A 23 -45.86 29.85 15.35
N PHE A 24 -46.54 28.90 16.00
CA PHE A 24 -47.18 27.78 15.31
C PHE A 24 -48.68 28.00 15.06
N ASP A 25 -49.30 29.04 15.63
CA ASP A 25 -50.72 29.38 15.52
C ASP A 25 -51.65 28.13 15.65
N ASN A 26 -52.03 27.55 14.51
CA ASN A 26 -52.93 26.38 14.41
C ASN A 26 -52.23 25.02 14.20
N GLN A 27 -50.89 24.98 14.14
CA GLN A 27 -50.12 23.75 14.01
C GLN A 27 -49.74 23.18 15.38
N PRO A 28 -49.70 21.85 15.54
CA PRO A 28 -49.24 21.24 16.78
C PRO A 28 -47.75 21.53 17.00
N ILE A 29 -47.40 22.02 18.19
CA ILE A 29 -46.01 22.25 18.58
C ILE A 29 -45.27 20.90 18.57
N PRO A 30 -44.13 20.78 17.85
CA PRO A 30 -43.33 19.57 17.84
C PRO A 30 -42.90 19.18 19.26
N GLN A 31 -42.87 17.88 19.54
CA GLN A 31 -42.38 17.38 20.83
C GLN A 31 -40.89 17.71 20.97
N TYR A 32 -40.51 18.30 22.10
CA TYR A 32 -39.13 18.63 22.43
C TYR A 32 -38.81 18.16 23.85
N GLU A 33 -37.53 17.89 24.10
CA GLU A 33 -37.07 17.49 25.42
C GLU A 33 -37.01 18.71 26.35
N VAL A 34 -37.79 18.67 27.43
CA VAL A 34 -37.83 19.73 28.45
C VAL A 34 -36.65 19.55 29.41
N ASN A 35 -35.45 19.88 28.94
CA ASN A 35 -34.23 19.92 29.75
C ASN A 35 -33.78 21.39 29.95
N PRO A 36 -32.99 21.70 31.00
CA PRO A 36 -32.58 23.07 31.30
C PRO A 36 -31.79 23.75 30.17
N GLN A 37 -31.01 22.99 29.40
CA GLN A 37 -30.24 23.50 28.27
C GLN A 37 -31.16 23.85 27.09
N THR A 38 -32.13 22.99 26.76
CA THR A 38 -33.13 23.20 25.71
C THR A 38 -34.00 24.41 26.02
N ILE A 39 -34.45 24.57 27.27
CA ILE A 39 -35.24 25.75 27.66
C ILE A 39 -34.40 27.03 27.52
N ASP A 40 -33.13 27.01 27.92
CA ASP A 40 -32.25 28.18 27.78
C ASP A 40 -32.00 28.55 26.31
N ILE A 41 -31.80 27.55 25.45
CA ILE A 41 -31.68 27.74 24.00
C ILE A 41 -32.98 28.32 23.43
N LEU A 42 -34.15 27.81 23.82
CA LEU A 42 -35.45 28.30 23.35
C LEU A 42 -35.73 29.73 23.84
N CYS A 43 -35.37 30.08 25.08
CA CYS A 43 -35.47 31.45 25.57
C CYS A 43 -34.59 32.42 24.76
N LYS A 44 -33.35 32.02 24.45
CA LYS A 44 -32.47 32.83 23.60
C LYS A 44 -33.02 32.98 22.18
N LEU A 45 -33.61 31.91 21.63
CA LEU A 45 -34.23 31.94 20.31
C LEU A 45 -35.47 32.83 20.29
N GLU A 46 -36.30 32.76 21.32
CA GLU A 46 -37.43 33.67 21.53
C GLU A 46 -36.94 35.13 21.54
N GLU A 47 -35.97 35.46 22.40
CA GLU A 47 -35.43 36.82 22.51
C GLU A 47 -34.86 37.33 21.18
N TYR A 48 -34.15 36.47 20.45
CA TYR A 48 -33.65 36.78 19.12
C TYR A 48 -34.78 37.00 18.11
N SER A 49 -35.79 36.13 18.12
CA SER A 49 -36.95 36.27 17.23
C SER A 49 -37.75 37.54 17.53
N GLU A 50 -38.02 37.86 18.79
CA GLU A 50 -38.72 39.09 19.18
C GLU A 50 -37.91 40.34 18.84
N ALA A 51 -36.58 40.30 19.01
CA ALA A 51 -35.71 41.41 18.62
C ALA A 51 -35.73 41.63 17.10
N ARG A 52 -35.69 40.55 16.32
CA ARG A 52 -35.82 40.60 14.86
C ARG A 52 -37.21 41.11 14.44
N ASP A 53 -38.27 40.59 15.03
CA ASP A 53 -39.65 40.97 14.71
C ASP A 53 -39.90 42.46 15.03
N ARG A 54 -39.38 42.96 16.16
CA ARG A 54 -39.39 44.41 16.46
C ARG A 54 -38.61 45.21 15.42
N GLY A 55 -37.44 44.72 15.00
CA GLY A 55 -36.64 45.37 13.96
C GLY A 55 -37.37 45.46 12.62
N VAL A 56 -38.06 44.38 12.22
CA VAL A 56 -38.91 44.37 11.02
C VAL A 56 -40.09 45.33 11.17
N ALA A 57 -40.76 45.35 12.33
CA ALA A 57 -41.86 46.28 12.58
C ALA A 57 -41.42 47.75 12.47
N PHE A 58 -40.26 48.11 13.03
CA PHE A 58 -39.71 49.46 12.89
C PHE A 58 -39.35 49.80 11.44
N LEU A 59 -38.83 48.84 10.68
CA LEU A 59 -38.56 49.06 9.26
C LEU A 59 -39.85 49.29 8.47
N ILE A 60 -40.92 48.56 8.78
CA ILE A 60 -42.24 48.77 8.14
C ILE A 60 -42.75 50.18 8.45
N GLU A 61 -42.77 50.57 9.73
CA GLU A 61 -43.22 51.90 10.16
C GLU A 61 -42.40 53.03 9.51
N ASP A 62 -41.07 52.88 9.43
CA ASP A 62 -40.19 53.85 8.75
C ASP A 62 -40.50 53.95 7.24
N MET A 63 -40.73 52.82 6.57
CA MET A 63 -41.10 52.81 5.15
C MET A 63 -42.49 53.42 4.90
N GLU A 64 -43.46 53.18 5.78
CA GLU A 64 -44.79 53.79 5.70
C GLU A 64 -44.72 55.31 5.86
N LEU A 65 -44.02 55.80 6.90
CA LEU A 65 -43.82 57.24 7.10
C LEU A 65 -43.12 57.90 5.91
N LYS A 66 -42.11 57.24 5.35
CA LYS A 66 -41.40 57.75 4.17
C LYS A 66 -42.29 57.75 2.93
N ALA A 67 -43.18 56.77 2.78
CA ALA A 67 -44.15 56.75 1.69
C ALA A 67 -45.15 57.92 1.80
N GLU A 68 -45.65 58.19 3.01
CA GLU A 68 -46.52 59.34 3.29
C GLU A 68 -45.81 60.68 3.00
N GLU A 69 -44.54 60.81 3.39
CA GLU A 69 -43.71 62.00 3.10
C GLU A 69 -43.57 62.22 1.59
N TYR A 70 -43.21 61.17 0.84
CA TYR A 70 -43.09 61.28 -0.62
C TYR A 70 -44.42 61.54 -1.31
N GLU A 71 -45.52 60.99 -0.82
CA GLU A 71 -46.86 61.28 -1.36
C GLU A 71 -47.25 62.74 -1.12
N ALA A 72 -46.98 63.27 0.07
CA ALA A 72 -47.21 64.68 0.38
C ALA A 72 -46.37 65.61 -0.51
N ASP A 73 -45.09 65.30 -0.69
CA ASP A 73 -44.19 66.04 -1.58
C ASP A 73 -44.64 65.97 -3.05
N ALA A 74 -45.08 64.80 -3.51
CA ALA A 74 -45.59 64.61 -4.86
C ALA A 74 -46.85 65.47 -5.10
N ASN A 75 -47.81 65.45 -4.17
CA ASN A 75 -49.02 66.27 -4.22
C ASN A 75 -48.69 67.77 -4.21
N TYR A 76 -47.72 68.19 -3.39
CA TYR A 76 -47.25 69.58 -3.36
C TYR A 76 -46.65 70.03 -4.70
N LEU A 77 -45.78 69.20 -5.28
CA LEU A 77 -45.15 69.48 -6.58
C LEU A 77 -46.17 69.48 -7.73
N GLU A 78 -47.14 68.56 -7.71
CA GLU A 78 -48.23 68.53 -8.68
C GLU A 78 -49.07 69.80 -8.61
N GLY A 79 -49.45 70.25 -7.41
CA GLY A 79 -50.18 71.50 -7.20
C GLY A 79 -49.39 72.71 -7.70
N LEU A 80 -48.09 72.78 -7.41
CA LEU A 80 -47.22 73.86 -7.91
C LEU A 80 -47.14 73.90 -9.44
N LEU A 81 -47.01 72.75 -10.09
CA LEU A 81 -46.94 72.65 -11.56
C LEU A 81 -48.28 73.02 -12.22
N THR A 82 -49.38 72.49 -11.67
CA THR A 82 -50.72 72.65 -12.27
C THR A 82 -51.33 74.02 -11.98
N GLU A 83 -51.34 74.48 -10.72
CA GLU A 83 -51.95 75.75 -10.31
C GLU A 83 -51.01 76.94 -10.51
N GLY A 84 -49.71 76.76 -10.22
CA GLY A 84 -48.72 77.84 -10.28
C GLY A 84 -48.21 78.13 -11.71
N LEU A 85 -48.03 77.08 -12.52
CA LEU A 85 -47.43 77.19 -13.85
C LEU A 85 -48.38 76.79 -15.00
N GLY A 86 -49.56 76.25 -14.70
CA GLY A 86 -50.50 75.77 -15.73
C GLY A 86 -49.99 74.56 -16.51
N LEU A 87 -49.00 73.85 -15.98
CA LEU A 87 -48.38 72.67 -16.60
C LEU A 87 -49.11 71.43 -16.09
N SER A 88 -49.98 70.87 -16.93
CA SER A 88 -50.62 69.57 -16.71
C SER A 88 -50.03 68.53 -17.67
N LEU A 89 -50.12 67.24 -17.32
CA LEU A 89 -49.76 66.15 -18.23
C LEU A 89 -50.54 66.23 -19.56
N SER A 90 -51.77 66.74 -19.53
CA SER A 90 -52.58 66.98 -20.73
C SER A 90 -52.06 68.09 -21.63
N SER A 91 -51.15 68.93 -21.12
CA SER A 91 -50.52 70.02 -21.88
C SER A 91 -49.32 69.56 -22.70
N LEU A 92 -48.82 68.33 -22.49
CA LEU A 92 -47.76 67.72 -23.30
C LEU A 92 -48.31 67.10 -24.58
N SER A 93 -47.47 67.02 -25.62
CA SER A 93 -47.78 66.22 -26.81
C SER A 93 -47.78 64.72 -26.47
N SER A 94 -48.34 63.89 -27.35
CA SER A 94 -48.29 62.42 -27.23
C SER A 94 -46.86 61.90 -27.05
N GLU A 95 -45.91 62.48 -27.77
CA GLU A 95 -44.50 62.12 -27.72
C GLU A 95 -43.86 62.56 -26.39
N GLY A 96 -44.18 63.76 -25.91
CA GLY A 96 -43.68 64.25 -24.62
C GLY A 96 -44.12 63.37 -23.46
N THR A 97 -45.40 62.98 -23.44
CA THR A 97 -45.94 62.03 -22.45
C THR A 97 -45.29 60.66 -22.57
N ALA A 98 -45.05 60.17 -23.79
CA ALA A 98 -44.36 58.89 -24.00
C ALA A 98 -42.90 58.91 -23.48
N TYR A 99 -42.14 59.98 -23.72
CA TYR A 99 -40.79 60.11 -23.20
C TYR A 99 -40.75 60.20 -21.68
N LEU A 100 -41.66 60.96 -21.07
CA LEU A 100 -41.76 61.06 -19.61
C LEU A 100 -42.10 59.70 -18.99
N ASN A 101 -43.09 58.99 -19.53
CA ASN A 101 -43.45 57.64 -19.07
C ASN A 101 -42.27 56.67 -19.21
N THR A 102 -41.52 56.73 -20.32
CA THR A 102 -40.33 55.90 -20.51
C THR A 102 -39.26 56.21 -19.48
N LEU A 103 -39.05 57.49 -19.17
CA LEU A 103 -38.08 57.93 -18.16
C LEU A 103 -38.47 57.42 -16.76
N VAL A 104 -39.74 57.59 -16.37
CA VAL A 104 -40.28 57.11 -15.09
C VAL A 104 -40.18 55.59 -14.99
N ASN A 105 -40.62 54.86 -16.03
CA ASN A 105 -40.54 53.41 -16.05
C ASN A 105 -39.09 52.91 -15.97
N SER A 106 -38.16 53.61 -16.63
CA SER A 106 -36.73 53.28 -16.56
C SER A 106 -36.15 53.54 -15.17
N ALA A 107 -36.52 54.65 -14.53
CA ALA A 107 -36.12 54.96 -13.15
C ALA A 107 -36.65 53.91 -12.16
N MET A 108 -37.92 53.52 -12.28
CA MET A 108 -38.54 52.49 -11.45
C MET A 108 -37.89 51.12 -11.66
N THR A 109 -37.61 50.74 -12.92
CA THR A 109 -36.97 49.46 -13.25
C THR A 109 -35.53 49.39 -12.74
N LEU A 110 -34.81 50.52 -12.76
CA LEU A 110 -33.44 50.64 -12.25
C LEU A 110 -33.40 50.97 -10.75
N GLU A 111 -34.57 51.10 -10.10
CA GLU A 111 -34.72 51.47 -8.69
C GLU A 111 -33.93 52.74 -8.32
N THR A 112 -33.93 53.76 -9.19
CA THR A 112 -33.18 54.99 -8.96
C THR A 112 -33.88 55.88 -7.93
N LYS A 113 -33.09 56.58 -7.12
CA LYS A 113 -33.60 57.54 -6.12
C LYS A 113 -34.34 58.73 -6.75
N ASP A 114 -33.86 59.19 -7.91
CA ASP A 114 -34.41 60.31 -8.66
C ASP A 114 -34.22 60.09 -10.17
N THR A 115 -34.79 60.99 -10.97
CA THR A 115 -34.64 61.03 -12.44
C THR A 115 -33.42 61.83 -12.89
N SER A 116 -32.47 62.11 -11.99
CA SER A 116 -31.24 62.83 -12.35
C SER A 116 -30.33 61.95 -13.21
N LEU A 117 -29.59 62.62 -14.10
CA LEU A 117 -28.63 61.96 -14.98
C LEU A 117 -27.56 61.18 -14.18
N ALA A 118 -27.14 61.68 -13.02
CA ALA A 118 -26.15 61.04 -12.16
C ALA A 118 -26.67 59.72 -11.56
N SER A 119 -27.93 59.69 -11.12
CA SER A 119 -28.57 58.47 -10.62
C SER A 119 -28.68 57.39 -11.70
N PHE A 120 -29.08 57.78 -12.92
CA PHE A 120 -29.13 56.86 -14.06
C PHE A 120 -27.74 56.33 -14.43
N PHE A 121 -26.72 57.18 -14.52
CA PHE A 121 -25.37 56.72 -14.83
C PHE A 121 -24.85 55.75 -13.78
N SER A 122 -25.11 56.02 -12.50
CA SER A 122 -24.69 55.14 -11.40
C SER A 122 -25.39 53.79 -11.49
N ALA A 123 -26.73 53.78 -11.63
CA ALA A 123 -27.50 52.54 -11.73
C ALA A 123 -27.15 51.70 -12.97
N ILE A 124 -26.95 52.35 -14.12
CA ILE A 124 -26.51 51.68 -15.36
C ILE A 124 -25.12 51.08 -15.18
N ASN A 125 -24.20 51.81 -14.55
CA ASN A 125 -22.84 51.33 -14.32
C ASN A 125 -22.82 50.15 -13.33
N ASP A 126 -23.61 50.22 -12.27
CA ASP A 126 -23.75 49.13 -11.30
C ASP A 126 -24.35 47.88 -11.94
N MET A 127 -25.40 48.04 -12.74
CA MET A 127 -26.01 46.93 -13.47
C MET A 127 -25.06 46.34 -14.52
N SER A 128 -24.33 47.19 -15.25
CA SER A 128 -23.33 46.74 -16.21
C SER A 128 -22.20 45.96 -15.51
N SER A 129 -21.74 46.45 -14.35
CA SER A 129 -20.70 45.79 -13.56
C SER A 129 -21.18 44.43 -13.05
N LYS A 130 -22.41 44.35 -12.53
CA LYS A 130 -23.04 43.08 -12.13
C LYS A 130 -23.16 42.12 -13.30
N LEU A 131 -23.57 42.60 -14.48
CA LEU A 131 -23.66 41.79 -15.70
C LEU A 131 -22.30 41.18 -16.07
N TYR A 132 -21.22 41.98 -16.07
CA TYR A 132 -19.88 41.48 -16.36
C TYR A 132 -19.36 40.50 -15.31
N ALA A 133 -19.62 40.74 -14.02
CA ALA A 133 -19.25 39.83 -12.95
C ALA A 133 -19.94 38.47 -13.13
N THR A 134 -21.26 38.47 -13.33
CA THR A 134 -22.04 37.25 -13.57
C THR A 134 -21.62 36.53 -14.85
N ASP A 135 -21.33 37.26 -15.94
CA ASP A 135 -20.82 36.66 -17.19
C ASP A 135 -19.45 36.00 -17.00
N SER A 136 -18.56 36.63 -16.23
CA SER A 136 -17.26 36.05 -15.87
C SER A 136 -17.41 34.78 -15.03
N GLU A 137 -18.25 34.80 -14.00
CA GLU A 137 -18.55 33.64 -13.16
C GLU A 137 -19.16 32.50 -13.98
N ASN A 138 -20.08 32.81 -14.89
CA ASN A 138 -20.67 31.81 -15.79
C ASN A 138 -19.62 31.15 -16.68
N LYS A 139 -18.70 31.92 -17.25
CA LYS A 139 -17.60 31.38 -18.07
C LYS A 139 -16.68 30.48 -17.26
N GLU A 140 -16.37 30.84 -16.02
CA GLU A 140 -15.56 30.01 -15.13
C GLU A 140 -16.28 28.69 -14.81
N MET A 141 -17.56 28.74 -14.46
CA MET A 141 -18.38 27.54 -14.25
C MET A 141 -18.45 26.65 -15.50
N GLU A 142 -18.56 27.21 -16.71
CA GLU A 142 -18.54 26.43 -17.96
C GLU A 142 -17.21 25.71 -18.18
N LEU A 143 -16.08 26.34 -17.82
CA LEU A 143 -14.76 25.72 -17.87
C LEU A 143 -14.64 24.57 -16.87
N GLU A 144 -15.09 24.77 -15.63
CA GLU A 144 -15.11 23.72 -14.59
C GLU A 144 -15.99 22.54 -15.00
N LEU A 145 -17.20 22.81 -15.52
CA LEU A 145 -18.10 21.77 -16.02
C LEU A 145 -17.43 20.97 -17.14
N THR A 146 -16.75 21.65 -18.06
CA THR A 146 -16.01 20.99 -19.14
C THR A 146 -14.86 20.12 -18.62
N ASP A 147 -14.13 20.57 -17.61
CA ASP A 147 -13.07 19.79 -16.96
C ASP A 147 -13.63 18.56 -16.24
N ILE A 148 -14.68 18.73 -15.43
CA ILE A 148 -15.38 17.62 -14.75
C ILE A 148 -15.89 16.61 -15.76
N LYS A 149 -16.46 17.06 -16.88
CA LYS A 149 -16.93 16.17 -17.96
C LYS A 149 -15.79 15.35 -18.58
N LYS A 150 -14.62 15.95 -18.78
CA LYS A 150 -13.42 15.23 -19.27
C LYS A 150 -12.96 14.18 -18.25
N LYS A 151 -12.88 14.56 -16.97
CA LYS A 151 -12.51 13.64 -15.87
C LYS A 151 -13.50 12.49 -15.74
N LEU A 152 -14.80 12.76 -15.81
CA LEU A 152 -15.85 11.75 -15.78
C LEU A 152 -15.72 10.77 -16.95
N THR A 153 -15.48 11.28 -18.16
CA THR A 153 -15.27 10.43 -19.34
C THR A 153 -14.05 9.54 -19.17
N ALA A 154 -12.93 10.07 -18.67
CA ALA A 154 -11.72 9.27 -18.39
C ALA A 154 -11.96 8.20 -17.32
N ALA A 155 -12.69 8.54 -16.25
CA ALA A 155 -13.06 7.60 -15.20
C ALA A 155 -13.95 6.46 -15.72
N LEU A 156 -14.95 6.77 -16.56
CA LEU A 156 -15.82 5.76 -17.18
C LEU A 156 -15.06 4.83 -18.12
N VAL A 157 -14.07 5.34 -18.86
CA VAL A 157 -13.20 4.49 -19.69
C VAL A 157 -12.35 3.56 -18.82
N LEU A 158 -11.78 4.08 -17.73
CA LEU A 158 -11.00 3.29 -16.79
C LEU A 158 -11.86 2.21 -16.10
N GLU A 159 -13.09 2.55 -15.69
CA GLU A 159 -14.04 1.61 -15.10
C GLU A 159 -14.30 0.42 -16.02
N LYS A 160 -14.60 0.67 -17.31
CA LYS A 160 -14.79 -0.40 -18.30
C LYS A 160 -13.54 -1.28 -18.46
N GLN A 161 -12.36 -0.66 -18.48
CA GLN A 161 -11.09 -1.40 -18.57
C GLN A 161 -10.89 -2.31 -17.34
N LEU A 162 -11.19 -1.80 -16.14
CA LEU A 162 -11.11 -2.58 -14.90
C LEU A 162 -12.13 -3.72 -14.87
N GLU A 163 -13.33 -3.51 -15.40
CA GLU A 163 -14.35 -4.57 -15.51
C GLU A 163 -13.89 -5.70 -16.44
N ASP A 164 -13.30 -5.35 -17.59
CA ASP A 164 -12.73 -6.32 -18.53
C ASP A 164 -11.55 -7.10 -17.93
N ASP A 165 -10.65 -6.42 -17.21
CA ASP A 165 -9.50 -7.05 -16.58
C ASP A 165 -9.91 -7.95 -15.41
N LEU A 166 -10.96 -7.55 -14.66
CA LEU A 166 -11.56 -8.38 -13.62
C LEU A 166 -12.17 -9.65 -14.22
N LYS A 167 -12.86 -9.55 -15.36
CA LYS A 167 -13.39 -10.72 -16.09
C LYS A 167 -12.28 -11.67 -16.51
N LYS A 168 -11.22 -11.18 -17.15
CA LYS A 168 -10.05 -12.00 -17.54
C LYS A 168 -9.38 -12.66 -16.34
N THR A 169 -9.26 -11.93 -15.23
CA THR A 169 -8.64 -12.43 -14.01
C THR A 169 -9.48 -13.55 -13.39
N LYS A 170 -10.82 -13.42 -13.40
CA LYS A 170 -11.72 -14.49 -12.95
C LYS A 170 -11.57 -15.76 -13.80
N GLU A 171 -11.55 -15.62 -15.13
CA GLU A 171 -11.34 -16.74 -16.06
C GLU A 171 -9.99 -17.43 -15.80
N TYR A 172 -8.91 -16.66 -15.62
CA TYR A 172 -7.60 -17.22 -15.29
C TYR A 172 -7.58 -17.95 -13.94
N LEU A 173 -8.24 -17.38 -12.92
CA LEU A 173 -8.34 -17.98 -11.60
C LEU A 173 -9.09 -19.30 -11.62
N GLU A 174 -10.16 -19.41 -12.41
CA GLU A 174 -10.90 -20.66 -12.59
C GLU A 174 -10.00 -21.76 -13.19
N VAL A 175 -9.25 -21.43 -14.25
CA VAL A 175 -8.31 -22.38 -14.88
C VAL A 175 -7.21 -22.83 -13.92
N GLU A 176 -6.59 -21.91 -13.17
CA GLU A 176 -5.56 -22.29 -12.19
C GLU A 176 -6.14 -23.06 -11.00
N ARG A 177 -7.38 -22.79 -10.59
CA ARG A 177 -8.08 -23.59 -9.57
C ARG A 177 -8.26 -25.03 -10.03
N ASP A 178 -8.75 -25.24 -11.24
CA ASP A 178 -8.96 -26.58 -11.80
C ASP A 178 -7.63 -27.34 -11.95
N LYS A 179 -6.57 -26.65 -12.36
CA LYS A 179 -5.22 -27.20 -12.46
C LYS A 179 -4.62 -27.53 -11.09
N ALA A 180 -4.83 -26.68 -10.09
CA ALA A 180 -4.41 -26.95 -8.71
C ALA A 180 -5.16 -28.14 -8.12
N GLU A 181 -6.46 -28.26 -8.40
CA GLU A 181 -7.29 -29.40 -8.01
C GLU A 181 -6.79 -30.71 -8.65
N SER A 182 -6.53 -30.71 -9.97
CA SER A 182 -5.92 -31.84 -10.68
C SER A 182 -4.56 -32.25 -10.08
N ARG A 183 -3.69 -31.28 -9.78
CA ARG A 183 -2.40 -31.53 -9.12
C ARG A 183 -2.56 -32.12 -7.71
N SER A 184 -3.54 -31.63 -6.94
CA SER A 184 -3.85 -32.14 -5.60
C SER A 184 -4.33 -33.59 -5.66
N GLN A 185 -5.23 -33.91 -6.59
CA GLN A 185 -5.69 -35.28 -6.82
C GLN A 185 -4.55 -36.21 -7.23
N ASN A 186 -3.66 -35.76 -8.12
CA ASN A 186 -2.48 -36.53 -8.52
C ASN A 186 -1.50 -36.76 -7.36
N LEU A 187 -1.26 -35.74 -6.52
CA LEU A 187 -0.44 -35.88 -5.31
C LEU A 187 -1.04 -36.91 -4.34
N LYS A 188 -2.36 -36.88 -4.13
CA LYS A 188 -3.06 -37.86 -3.30
C LYS A 188 -2.89 -39.28 -3.85
N PHE A 189 -3.10 -39.47 -5.16
CA PHE A 189 -2.87 -40.76 -5.80
C PHE A 189 -1.44 -41.28 -5.64
N LEU A 190 -0.43 -40.40 -5.79
CA LEU A 190 0.98 -40.77 -5.61
C LEU A 190 1.29 -41.13 -4.15
N ALA A 191 0.69 -40.43 -3.18
CA ALA A 191 0.83 -40.74 -1.76
C ALA A 191 0.19 -42.10 -1.43
N ASP A 192 -1.01 -42.38 -1.92
CA ASP A 192 -1.68 -43.67 -1.73
C ASP A 192 -0.86 -44.81 -2.35
N LYS A 193 -0.28 -44.58 -3.54
CA LYS A 193 0.56 -45.57 -4.23
C LYS A 193 1.90 -45.83 -3.53
N SER A 194 2.52 -44.80 -2.96
CA SER A 194 3.77 -44.98 -2.21
C SER A 194 3.54 -45.75 -0.91
N GLU A 195 2.41 -45.52 -0.25
CA GLU A 195 1.99 -46.27 0.93
C GLU A 195 1.72 -47.75 0.59
N ASP A 196 1.02 -48.02 -0.50
CA ASP A 196 0.80 -49.38 -0.99
C ASP A 196 2.13 -50.10 -1.33
N PHE A 197 3.08 -49.42 -1.99
CA PHE A 197 4.41 -49.99 -2.21
C PHE A 197 5.15 -50.26 -0.90
N ARG A 198 5.06 -49.36 0.09
CA ARG A 198 5.66 -49.55 1.42
C ARG A 198 5.12 -50.80 2.10
N ILE A 199 3.79 -51.01 2.05
CA ILE A 199 3.14 -52.20 2.60
C ILE A 199 3.64 -53.46 1.87
N ARG A 200 3.69 -53.44 0.53
CA ARG A 200 4.15 -54.58 -0.28
C ARG A 200 5.62 -54.93 -0.04
N ILE A 201 6.49 -53.93 0.08
CA ILE A 201 7.91 -54.12 0.41
C ILE A 201 8.03 -54.79 1.78
N LYS A 202 7.34 -54.25 2.79
CA LYS A 202 7.37 -54.81 4.15
C LYS A 202 6.91 -56.27 4.18
N ALA A 203 5.81 -56.59 3.47
CA ALA A 203 5.33 -57.97 3.37
C ALA A 203 6.34 -58.90 2.67
N ALA A 204 7.00 -58.44 1.61
CA ALA A 204 8.03 -59.22 0.91
C ALA A 204 9.29 -59.42 1.78
N GLU A 205 9.71 -58.41 2.53
CA GLU A 205 10.79 -58.51 3.51
C GLU A 205 10.47 -59.52 4.61
N GLU A 206 9.24 -59.48 5.15
CA GLU A 206 8.74 -60.46 6.12
C GLU A 206 8.73 -61.89 5.53
N GLN A 207 8.33 -62.05 4.27
CA GLN A 207 8.39 -63.36 3.57
C GLN A 207 9.83 -63.84 3.35
N LEU A 208 10.75 -62.97 2.96
CA LEU A 208 12.17 -63.29 2.79
C LEU A 208 12.81 -63.72 4.12
N ALA A 209 12.49 -63.01 5.21
CA ALA A 209 12.92 -63.38 6.55
C ALA A 209 12.34 -64.75 6.98
N ALA A 210 11.05 -65.01 6.72
CA ALA A 210 10.42 -66.29 7.02
C ALA A 210 10.98 -67.47 6.22
N THR A 211 11.46 -67.23 4.99
CA THR A 211 12.10 -68.25 4.13
C THR A 211 13.55 -68.53 4.57
N GLY A 212 14.05 -67.82 5.59
CA GLY A 212 15.37 -68.05 6.18
C GLY A 212 16.51 -67.32 5.49
N LEU A 213 16.24 -66.21 4.78
CA LEU A 213 17.32 -65.38 4.22
C LEU A 213 18.08 -64.69 5.35
N ASP A 214 19.36 -65.04 5.50
CA ASP A 214 20.29 -64.41 6.44
C ASP A 214 20.71 -63.01 5.92
N GLN A 215 20.75 -62.00 6.79
CA GLN A 215 21.20 -60.64 6.46
C GLN A 215 22.67 -60.60 5.99
N SER A 216 23.44 -61.65 6.26
CA SER A 216 24.79 -61.84 5.70
C SER A 216 24.80 -62.02 4.17
N LEU A 217 23.69 -62.49 3.58
CA LEU A 217 23.51 -62.70 2.15
C LEU A 217 22.94 -61.47 1.41
N THR A 218 22.67 -60.37 2.12
CA THR A 218 22.25 -59.11 1.49
C THR A 218 23.38 -58.56 0.61
N HIS A 219 23.03 -57.93 -0.51
CA HIS A 219 24.01 -57.35 -1.46
C HIS A 219 25.07 -56.48 -0.75
N GLN A 220 24.65 -55.61 0.17
CA GLN A 220 25.55 -54.74 0.92
C GLN A 220 26.54 -55.54 1.80
N SER A 221 26.06 -56.58 2.48
CA SER A 221 26.89 -57.48 3.28
C SER A 221 27.87 -58.26 2.41
N LEU A 222 27.42 -58.82 1.28
CA LEU A 222 28.27 -59.52 0.31
C LEU A 222 29.36 -58.62 -0.27
N LEU A 223 29.01 -57.38 -0.60
CA LEU A 223 29.96 -56.41 -1.16
C LEU A 223 31.05 -56.09 -0.13
N SER A 224 30.66 -55.81 1.12
CA SER A 224 31.60 -55.58 2.23
C SER A 224 32.49 -56.80 2.54
N MET A 225 31.95 -58.01 2.44
CA MET A 225 32.70 -59.26 2.59
C MET A 225 33.69 -59.46 1.45
N SER A 226 33.29 -59.13 0.21
CA SER A 226 34.16 -59.22 -0.96
C SER A 226 35.30 -58.20 -0.91
N GLU A 227 35.03 -56.99 -0.43
CA GLU A 227 36.03 -55.94 -0.22
C GLU A 227 37.05 -56.37 0.83
N LYS A 228 36.59 -56.90 1.97
CA LYS A 228 37.47 -57.46 3.01
C LYS A 228 38.27 -58.67 2.51
N LEU A 229 37.67 -59.53 1.69
CA LEU A 229 38.36 -60.68 1.11
C LEU A 229 39.45 -60.23 0.13
N ALA A 230 39.18 -59.22 -0.69
CA ALA A 230 40.15 -58.64 -1.61
C ALA A 230 41.31 -57.97 -0.86
N GLU A 231 41.04 -57.28 0.24
CA GLU A 231 42.05 -56.71 1.12
C GLU A 231 42.91 -57.81 1.77
N MET A 232 42.27 -58.84 2.34
CA MET A 232 42.98 -59.98 2.92
C MET A 232 43.77 -60.77 1.87
N GLN A 233 43.28 -60.89 0.63
CA GLN A 233 44.04 -61.47 -0.48
C GLN A 233 45.27 -60.64 -0.84
N LYS A 234 45.16 -59.30 -0.86
CA LYS A 234 46.33 -58.42 -1.04
C LYS A 234 47.35 -58.64 0.07
N GLU A 235 46.91 -58.71 1.32
CA GLU A 235 47.77 -59.01 2.47
C GLU A 235 48.44 -60.38 2.34
N ILE A 236 47.69 -61.43 1.99
CA ILE A 236 48.22 -62.79 1.78
C ILE A 236 49.25 -62.81 0.66
N VAL A 237 49.02 -62.10 -0.46
CA VAL A 237 50.00 -61.99 -1.55
C VAL A 237 51.28 -61.32 -1.06
N LEU A 238 51.15 -60.26 -0.25
CA LEU A 238 52.28 -59.52 0.33
C LEU A 238 53.05 -60.37 1.36
N LEU A 239 52.33 -61.09 2.22
CA LEU A 239 52.87 -62.03 3.20
C LEU A 239 53.52 -63.24 2.53
N LYS A 240 52.94 -63.80 1.47
CA LYS A 240 53.58 -64.86 0.67
C LYS A 240 54.85 -64.36 0.01
N LYS A 241 54.89 -63.12 -0.49
CA LYS A 241 56.11 -62.53 -1.04
C LYS A 241 57.19 -62.40 0.04
N LYS A 242 56.82 -61.92 1.24
CA LYS A 242 57.72 -61.91 2.41
C LYS A 242 58.18 -63.31 2.81
N LEU A 243 57.26 -64.27 2.92
CA LEU A 243 57.59 -65.65 3.27
C LEU A 243 58.51 -66.30 2.25
N LYS A 244 58.29 -66.04 0.95
CA LYS A 244 59.17 -66.54 -0.12
C LYS A 244 60.59 -65.95 0.02
N SER A 245 60.72 -64.67 0.37
CA SER A 245 62.04 -64.10 0.70
C SER A 245 62.67 -64.69 1.97
N TYR A 246 61.88 -65.19 2.92
CA TYR A 246 62.39 -65.88 4.12
C TYR A 246 62.69 -67.36 3.88
N LEU A 247 62.01 -68.02 2.93
CA LEU A 247 62.24 -69.43 2.58
C LEU A 247 63.52 -69.65 1.76
N ASP A 248 64.04 -68.61 1.10
CA ASP A 248 65.37 -68.62 0.48
C ASP A 248 66.50 -68.58 1.53
N LEU A 249 66.18 -68.35 2.81
CA LEU A 249 67.12 -68.48 3.93
C LEU A 249 66.94 -69.85 4.59
N THR A 250 67.92 -70.73 4.39
CA THR A 250 67.92 -72.09 4.96
C THR A 250 67.93 -72.03 6.50
N PRO A 251 67.04 -72.78 7.18
CA PRO A 251 66.90 -72.70 8.63
C PRO A 251 67.91 -73.63 9.33
N ASN A 252 69.10 -73.11 9.60
CA ASN A 252 69.95 -73.62 10.70
C ASN A 252 70.95 -72.55 11.18
N PRO A 253 70.70 -71.89 12.33
CA PRO A 253 71.56 -70.83 12.83
C PRO A 253 73.00 -71.27 13.12
N SER A 254 73.24 -72.58 13.30
CA SER A 254 74.57 -73.14 13.57
C SER A 254 75.42 -73.28 12.29
N LEU A 255 74.79 -73.42 11.12
CA LEU A 255 75.49 -73.59 9.83
C LEU A 255 75.89 -72.24 9.20
N VAL A 256 75.10 -71.20 9.46
CA VAL A 256 75.34 -69.83 9.00
C VAL A 256 76.58 -69.24 9.68
N GLN A 257 76.80 -69.52 10.97
CA GLN A 257 77.97 -69.04 11.69
C GLN A 257 79.28 -69.61 11.12
N VAL A 258 79.28 -70.90 10.74
CA VAL A 258 80.43 -71.56 10.11
C VAL A 258 80.68 -71.00 8.71
N LYS A 259 79.63 -70.77 7.91
CA LYS A 259 79.78 -70.23 6.55
C LYS A 259 80.20 -68.75 6.56
N ILE A 260 79.75 -67.96 7.52
CA ILE A 260 80.22 -66.57 7.71
C ILE A 260 81.70 -66.56 8.07
N GLU A 261 82.17 -67.44 8.96
CA GLU A 261 83.58 -67.50 9.35
C GLU A 261 84.47 -67.99 8.19
N GLU A 262 83.98 -68.94 7.38
CA GLU A 262 84.65 -69.43 6.18
C GLU A 262 84.78 -68.34 5.10
N VAL A 263 83.69 -67.60 4.81
CA VAL A 263 83.73 -66.46 3.88
C VAL A 263 84.61 -65.33 4.42
N LYS A 264 84.70 -65.15 5.73
CA LYS A 264 85.58 -64.16 6.36
C LYS A 264 87.05 -64.54 6.24
N GLN A 265 87.39 -65.83 6.29
CA GLN A 265 88.73 -66.31 6.00
C GLN A 265 89.07 -66.20 4.50
N GLU A 266 88.13 -66.53 3.61
CA GLU A 266 88.31 -66.34 2.16
C GLU A 266 88.47 -64.86 1.79
N LEU A 267 87.70 -63.96 2.40
CA LEU A 267 87.82 -62.51 2.18
C LEU A 267 89.17 -61.99 2.65
N ASN A 268 89.65 -62.41 3.83
CA ASN A 268 90.98 -62.03 4.31
C ASN A 268 92.10 -62.57 3.40
N ALA A 269 91.94 -63.76 2.82
CA ALA A 269 92.90 -64.31 1.87
C ALA A 269 92.93 -63.51 0.56
N VAL A 270 91.76 -63.14 0.03
CA VAL A 270 91.64 -62.32 -1.19
C VAL A 270 92.08 -60.88 -0.94
N GLU A 271 91.78 -60.28 0.21
CA GLU A 271 92.31 -58.96 0.58
C GLU A 271 93.83 -59.00 0.78
N ALA A 272 94.41 -60.10 1.27
CA ALA A 272 95.86 -60.27 1.36
C ALA A 272 96.50 -60.48 -0.03
N GLU A 273 95.85 -61.19 -0.95
CA GLU A 273 96.29 -61.30 -2.35
C GLU A 273 96.18 -59.97 -3.08
N PHE A 274 95.08 -59.24 -2.89
CA PHE A 274 94.86 -57.92 -3.46
C PHE A 274 95.84 -56.90 -2.87
N ALA A 275 96.12 -56.96 -1.56
CA ALA A 275 97.14 -56.14 -0.93
C ALA A 275 98.53 -56.47 -1.48
N LYS A 276 98.88 -57.74 -1.71
CA LYS A 276 100.13 -58.13 -2.39
C LYS A 276 100.18 -57.65 -3.84
N GLN A 277 99.08 -57.73 -4.58
CA GLN A 277 99.02 -57.25 -5.96
C GLN A 277 99.09 -55.73 -6.03
N ILE A 278 98.46 -55.01 -5.10
CA ILE A 278 98.60 -53.56 -4.97
C ILE A 278 100.05 -53.21 -4.60
N ASP A 279 100.67 -53.90 -3.65
CA ASP A 279 102.05 -53.63 -3.24
C ASP A 279 103.05 -53.86 -4.39
N VAL A 280 102.80 -54.88 -5.23
CA VAL A 280 103.56 -55.13 -6.48
C VAL A 280 103.26 -54.08 -7.56
N LEU A 281 102.03 -53.60 -7.68
CA LEU A 281 101.64 -52.59 -8.68
C LEU A 281 102.00 -51.14 -8.28
N THR A 282 102.19 -50.85 -6.98
CA THR A 282 102.73 -49.58 -6.49
C THR A 282 104.26 -49.55 -6.43
N LEU A 283 104.95 -50.65 -6.73
CA LEU A 283 106.41 -50.75 -6.77
C LEU A 283 107.04 -50.44 -8.14
N GLU A 284 106.29 -50.31 -9.24
CA GLU A 284 106.89 -50.06 -10.56
C GLU A 284 106.11 -49.10 -11.49
N MET A 285 105.95 -47.85 -11.04
CA MET A 285 106.30 -46.67 -11.87
C MET A 285 107.04 -45.66 -10.96
N PRO A 286 108.05 -44.89 -11.44
CA PRO A 286 109.05 -44.21 -10.60
C PRO A 286 108.47 -43.00 -9.84
N GLU A 287 109.24 -42.25 -9.01
CA GLU A 287 109.74 -40.90 -9.40
C GLU A 287 110.48 -40.14 -8.25
N PRO A 288 111.28 -39.09 -8.55
CA PRO A 288 112.42 -38.62 -7.74
C PRO A 288 112.06 -37.75 -6.53
N SER A 289 113.06 -37.64 -5.65
CA SER A 289 113.31 -36.53 -4.72
C SER A 289 112.27 -36.24 -3.64
N LYS A 290 112.69 -36.56 -2.41
CA LYS A 290 112.64 -35.71 -1.21
C LYS A 290 111.91 -34.36 -1.37
N HIS A 291 110.96 -34.07 -0.47
CA HIS A 291 111.27 -33.25 0.73
C HIS A 291 110.04 -32.91 1.60
N LYS A 292 110.23 -33.08 2.93
CA LYS A 292 109.82 -32.25 4.10
C LYS A 292 108.30 -32.04 4.33
N PHE A 293 107.70 -32.27 5.51
CA PHE A 293 108.16 -32.20 6.91
C PHE A 293 108.96 -30.93 7.26
N THR A 294 108.23 -29.82 7.27
CA THR A 294 107.96 -28.98 8.45
C THR A 294 106.46 -28.80 8.54
#